data_AF-A0A8G2CA15-F1
#
_entry.id   AF-A0A8G2CA15-F1
#
_cell.length_a   1.000
_cell.length_b   1.000
_cell.length_c   1.000
_cell.angle_alpha   90.00
_cell.angle_beta   90.00
_cell.angle_gamma   90.00
#
_symmetry.space_group_name_H-M   'P 1'
#
loop_
_entity.id
_entity.type
_entity.pdbx_description
1 polymer ?
#
loop_
_entity_poly.entity_id
_entity_poly.type
_entity_poly.pdbx_seq_one_letter_code
_entity_poly.pdbx_strand_id
1 'polypeptide(L)'
;MEDHAKQKTAKLTAEKVRHALIEKHGQPLSEDDPILMVASMFEMFQDEYDSTLKKHQSAIEKFMVSSSKHYADKVQKSTDDLLNRAVQGNIRNNIEAMADFKDSMNDFTKTNRIYAAVSLCSCVISICLFLSWYLFRG
;
A
#
# COMPACT_ATOMS: atom_id res chain seq x y z
N MET A 1 -26.64 -0.35 -1.84
CA MET A 1 -26.28 0.91 -2.51
C MET A 1 -27.53 1.76 -2.48
N GLU A 2 -27.67 2.54 -1.42
CA GLU A 2 -28.85 3.37 -1.21
C GLU A 2 -28.88 4.45 -2.29
N ASP A 3 -29.91 4.38 -3.10
CA ASP A 3 -30.26 5.39 -4.08
C ASP A 3 -30.70 6.61 -3.27
N HIS A 4 -29.75 7.48 -2.92
CA HIS A 4 -30.04 8.83 -2.48
C HIS A 4 -30.66 9.55 -3.68
N ALA A 5 -31.94 9.26 -3.90
CA ALA A 5 -32.82 10.02 -4.76
C ALA A 5 -32.52 11.48 -4.41
N LYS A 6 -31.94 12.20 -5.37
CA LYS A 6 -31.78 13.65 -5.32
C LYS A 6 -33.17 14.20 -5.04
N GLN A 7 -33.51 14.40 -3.78
CA GLN A 7 -34.67 15.15 -3.38
C GLN A 7 -34.38 16.54 -3.91
N LYS A 8 -34.98 16.83 -5.07
CA LYS A 8 -34.88 18.11 -5.74
C LYS A 8 -35.52 19.10 -4.79
N THR A 9 -34.70 19.69 -3.91
CA THR A 9 -35.12 20.74 -2.98
C THR A 9 -35.75 21.81 -3.84
N ALA A 10 -37.08 21.94 -3.72
CA ALA A 10 -37.82 22.90 -4.52
C ALA A 10 -37.31 24.29 -4.12
N LYS A 11 -36.52 24.93 -4.98
CA LYS A 11 -36.01 26.28 -4.77
C LYS A 11 -37.16 27.21 -4.42
N LEU A 12 -37.08 27.86 -3.26
CA LEU A 12 -38.04 28.86 -2.82
C LEU A 12 -37.74 30.13 -3.60
N THR A 13 -38.71 30.61 -4.37
CA THR A 13 -38.55 31.85 -5.14
C THR A 13 -39.67 32.81 -4.77
N ALA A 14 -39.38 34.11 -4.80
CA ALA A 14 -40.39 35.14 -4.49
C ALA A 14 -41.63 34.98 -5.38
N GLU A 15 -41.45 34.61 -6.65
CA GLU A 15 -42.54 34.31 -7.59
C GLU A 15 -43.41 33.12 -7.20
N LYS A 16 -42.82 32.04 -6.67
CA LYS A 16 -43.57 30.88 -6.17
C LYS A 16 -44.36 31.23 -4.91
N VAL A 17 -43.76 32.03 -4.03
CA VAL A 17 -44.42 32.54 -2.82
C VAL A 17 -45.59 33.45 -3.20
N ARG A 18 -45.40 34.34 -4.19
CA ARG A 18 -46.47 35.21 -4.72
C ARG A 18 -47.63 34.40 -5.28
N HIS A 19 -47.36 33.42 -6.14
CA HIS A 19 -48.40 32.53 -6.69
C HIS A 19 -49.16 31.77 -5.60
N ALA A 20 -48.44 31.18 -4.64
CA ALA A 20 -49.07 30.42 -3.56
C ALA A 20 -49.95 31.29 -2.63
N LEU A 21 -49.54 32.53 -2.38
CA LEU A 21 -50.31 33.48 -1.57
C LEU A 21 -51.56 33.99 -2.31
N ILE A 22 -51.45 34.27 -3.62
CA ILE A 22 -52.59 34.63 -4.46
C ILE A 22 -53.60 33.49 -4.52
N GLU A 23 -53.15 32.25 -4.73
CA GLU A 23 -54.01 31.07 -4.81
C GLU A 23 -54.76 30.81 -3.49
N LYS A 24 -54.10 31.01 -2.35
CA LYS A 24 -54.64 30.66 -1.03
C LYS A 24 -55.45 31.77 -0.37
N HIS A 25 -55.13 33.03 -0.66
CA HIS A 25 -55.72 34.19 0.01
C HIS A 25 -56.43 35.17 -0.95
N GLY A 26 -56.34 34.95 -2.26
CA GLY A 26 -57.06 35.74 -3.28
C GLY A 26 -56.64 37.20 -3.38
N GLN A 27 -55.57 37.63 -2.69
CA GLN A 27 -55.09 39.01 -2.70
C GLN A 27 -53.86 39.16 -3.60
N PRO A 28 -53.87 40.12 -4.54
CA PRO A 28 -52.67 40.48 -5.28
C PRO A 28 -51.69 41.18 -4.33
N LEU A 29 -50.48 40.65 -4.25
CA LEU A 29 -49.38 41.23 -3.47
C LEU A 29 -48.64 42.28 -4.33
N SER A 30 -48.31 43.42 -3.73
CA SER A 30 -47.45 44.44 -4.34
C SER A 30 -46.01 43.93 -4.45
N GLU A 31 -45.23 44.46 -5.39
CA GLU A 31 -43.79 44.13 -5.49
C GLU A 31 -43.01 44.55 -4.23
N ASP A 32 -43.45 45.61 -3.54
CA ASP A 32 -42.88 46.09 -2.29
C ASP A 32 -43.43 45.37 -1.04
N ASP A 33 -44.14 44.25 -1.19
CA ASP A 33 -44.71 43.53 -0.05
C ASP A 33 -43.59 42.97 0.85
N PRO A 34 -43.64 43.21 2.18
CA PRO A 34 -42.64 42.69 3.13
C PRO A 34 -42.43 41.17 3.04
N ILE A 35 -43.48 40.41 2.72
CA ILE A 35 -43.41 38.95 2.57
C ILE A 35 -42.59 38.57 1.33
N LEU A 36 -42.78 39.29 0.22
CA LEU A 36 -42.00 39.07 -0.99
C LEU A 36 -40.54 39.54 -0.83
N MET A 37 -40.31 40.59 -0.05
CA MET A 37 -38.95 41.03 0.30
C MET A 37 -38.20 39.96 1.10
N VAL A 38 -38.86 39.34 2.10
CA VAL A 38 -38.28 38.21 2.87
C VAL A 38 -38.06 36.98 1.98
N ALA A 39 -39.02 36.65 1.11
CA ALA A 39 -38.87 35.53 0.16
C ALA A 39 -37.69 35.75 -0.79
N SER A 40 -37.50 36.97 -1.27
CA SER A 40 -36.37 37.37 -2.13
C SER A 40 -35.04 37.27 -1.40
N MET A 41 -35.00 37.63 -0.11
CA MET A 41 -33.81 37.47 0.73
C MET A 41 -33.42 36.00 0.92
N PHE A 42 -34.41 35.12 1.15
CA PHE A 42 -34.17 33.68 1.21
C PHE A 42 -33.74 33.09 -0.13
N GLU A 43 -34.30 33.57 -1.24
CA GLU A 43 -33.88 33.18 -2.58
C GLU A 43 -32.40 33.52 -2.85
N MET A 44 -31.99 34.76 -2.53
CA MET A 44 -30.59 35.19 -2.64
C MET A 44 -29.66 34.38 -1.73
N PHE A 45 -30.08 34.11 -0.50
CA PHE A 45 -29.31 33.27 0.42
C PHE A 45 -29.14 31.85 -0.12
N GLN A 46 -30.20 31.27 -0.69
CA GLN A 46 -30.16 29.93 -1.27
C GLN A 46 -29.19 29.86 -2.46
N ASP A 47 -29.16 30.89 -3.30
CA ASP A 47 -28.22 30.98 -4.42
C ASP A 47 -26.75 31.09 -3.96
N GLU A 48 -26.48 31.90 -2.94
CA GLU A 48 -25.12 32.01 -2.38
C GLU A 48 -24.69 30.71 -1.68
N TYR A 49 -25.63 30.05 -0.99
CA TYR A 49 -25.41 28.75 -0.38
C TYR A 49 -25.08 27.69 -1.42
N ASP A 50 -25.85 27.58 -2.50
CA ASP A 50 -25.60 26.63 -3.58
C ASP A 50 -24.28 26.90 -4.31
N SER A 51 -23.94 28.17 -4.51
CA SER A 51 -22.64 28.61 -5.06
C SER A 51 -21.48 28.15 -4.18
N THR A 52 -21.61 28.35 -2.87
CA THR A 52 -20.62 27.96 -1.86
C THR A 52 -20.49 26.44 -1.77
N LEU A 53 -21.61 25.71 -1.80
CA LEU A 53 -21.64 24.26 -1.78
C LEU A 53 -20.89 23.67 -3.00
N LYS A 54 -21.12 24.23 -4.20
CA LYS A 54 -20.41 23.83 -5.42
C LYS A 54 -18.90 24.08 -5.33
N LYS A 55 -18.49 25.23 -4.78
CA LYS A 55 -17.07 25.53 -4.55
C LYS A 55 -16.43 24.53 -3.58
N HIS A 56 -17.11 24.21 -2.48
CA HIS A 56 -16.64 23.21 -1.52
C HIS A 56 -16.54 21.82 -2.13
N GLN A 57 -17.54 21.39 -2.90
CA GLN A 57 -17.51 20.09 -3.55
C GLN A 57 -16.32 19.96 -4.52
N SER A 58 -16.06 20.99 -5.34
CA SER A 58 -14.88 21.00 -6.22
C SER A 58 -13.56 20.99 -5.44
N ALA A 59 -13.49 21.70 -4.31
CA ALA A 59 -12.30 21.69 -3.45
C ALA A 59 -12.06 20.32 -2.81
N ILE A 60 -13.12 19.65 -2.34
CA ILE A 60 -13.06 18.31 -1.76
C ILE A 60 -12.62 17.30 -2.83
N GLU A 61 -13.18 17.34 -4.03
CA GLU A 61 -12.76 16.47 -5.13
C GLU A 61 -11.27 16.62 -5.44
N LYS A 62 -10.78 17.86 -5.57
CA LYS A 62 -9.35 18.14 -5.77
C LYS A 62 -8.50 17.62 -4.62
N PHE A 63 -8.94 17.81 -3.38
CA PHE A 63 -8.24 17.33 -2.20
C PHE A 63 -8.19 15.80 -2.12
N MET A 64 -9.28 15.12 -2.48
CA MET A 64 -9.32 13.65 -2.50
C MET A 64 -8.40 13.09 -3.59
N VAL A 65 -8.36 13.72 -4.77
CA VAL A 65 -7.44 13.33 -5.85
C VAL A 65 -5.98 13.54 -5.43
N SER A 66 -5.64 14.67 -4.81
CA SER A 66 -4.26 14.93 -4.36
C SER A 66 -3.85 13.99 -3.22
N SER A 67 -4.75 13.77 -2.26
CA SER A 67 -4.51 12.90 -1.10
C SER A 67 -4.36 11.45 -1.52
N SER A 68 -5.27 10.93 -2.37
CA SER A 68 -5.18 9.56 -2.88
C SER A 68 -3.87 9.31 -3.63
N LYS A 69 -3.44 10.25 -4.49
CA LYS A 69 -2.14 10.17 -5.18
C LYS A 69 -0.97 10.18 -4.19
N HIS A 70 -1.02 11.05 -3.17
CA HIS A 70 0.02 11.12 -2.15
C HIS A 70 0.14 9.83 -1.33
N TYR A 71 -0.99 9.25 -0.92
CA TYR A 71 -1.00 7.99 -0.17
C TYR A 71 -0.55 6.81 -1.03
N ALA A 72 -1.01 6.74 -2.29
CA ALA A 72 -0.57 5.70 -3.22
C ALA A 72 0.95 5.73 -3.45
N ASP A 73 1.52 6.92 -3.66
CA ASP A 73 2.96 7.11 -3.85
C ASP A 73 3.77 6.70 -2.60
N LYS A 74 3.28 7.06 -1.39
CA LYS A 74 3.90 6.63 -0.14
C LYS A 74 3.85 5.11 0.06
N VAL A 75 2.72 4.48 -0.25
CA VAL A 75 2.58 3.02 -0.15
C VAL A 75 3.51 2.32 -1.12
N GLN A 76 3.58 2.80 -2.37
CA GLN A 76 4.50 2.26 -3.36
C GLN A 76 5.95 2.38 -2.88
N LYS A 77 6.38 3.57 -2.47
CA LYS A 77 7.73 3.80 -1.96
C LYS A 77 8.07 2.94 -0.75
N SER A 78 7.14 2.80 0.20
CA SER A 78 7.34 1.92 1.37
C SER A 78 7.45 0.46 0.98
N THR A 79 6.70 0.01 -0.03
CA THR A 79 6.75 -1.37 -0.53
C THR A 79 8.07 -1.65 -1.24
N ASP A 80 8.52 -0.72 -2.08
CA ASP A 80 9.80 -0.80 -2.79
C ASP A 80 10.99 -0.83 -1.82
N ASP A 81 10.96 0.00 -0.77
CA ASP A 81 11.98 -0.02 0.29
C ASP A 81 12.00 -1.34 1.06
N LEU A 82 10.83 -1.91 1.39
CA LEU A 82 10.74 -3.21 2.05
C LEU A 82 11.24 -4.34 1.16
N LEU A 83 10.88 -4.33 -0.13
CA LEU A 83 11.36 -5.30 -1.11
C LEU A 83 12.88 -5.22 -1.23
N ASN A 84 13.45 -4.02 -1.34
CA ASN A 84 14.89 -3.83 -1.43
C ASN A 84 15.61 -4.32 -0.17
N ARG A 85 15.08 -4.02 1.03
CA ARG A 85 15.64 -4.54 2.29
C ARG A 85 15.55 -6.06 2.38
N ALA A 86 14.43 -6.66 1.98
CA ALA A 86 14.25 -8.11 1.99
C ALA A 86 15.22 -8.79 1.02
N VAL A 87 15.38 -8.25 -0.20
CA VAL A 87 16.33 -8.74 -1.20
C VAL A 87 17.77 -8.60 -0.71
N GLN A 88 18.16 -7.43 -0.18
CA GLN A 88 19.49 -7.22 0.38
C GLN A 88 19.77 -8.16 1.56
N GLY A 89 18.80 -8.33 2.46
CA GLY A 89 18.89 -9.26 3.58
C GLY A 89 19.09 -10.71 3.12
N ASN A 90 18.29 -11.16 2.14
CA ASN A 90 18.43 -12.49 1.56
C ASN A 90 19.76 -12.69 0.84
N ILE A 91 20.24 -11.70 0.08
CA ILE A 91 21.54 -11.77 -0.59
C ILE A 91 22.65 -11.87 0.47
N ARG A 92 22.61 -11.05 1.52
CA ARG A 92 23.61 -11.08 2.58
C ARG A 92 23.64 -12.42 3.30
N ASN A 93 22.46 -12.95 3.67
CA ASN A 93 22.36 -14.26 4.31
C ASN A 93 22.87 -15.39 3.41
N ASN A 94 22.60 -15.35 2.10
CA ASN A 94 23.13 -16.35 1.17
C ASN A 94 24.65 -16.24 1.00
N ILE A 95 25.20 -15.02 1.00
CA ILE A 95 26.66 -14.81 0.97
C ILE A 95 27.31 -15.36 2.25
N GLU A 96 26.74 -15.07 3.42
CA GLU A 96 27.21 -15.61 4.70
C GLU A 96 27.13 -17.15 4.71
N ALA A 97 26.01 -17.74 4.28
CA ALA A 97 25.87 -19.18 4.17
C ALA A 97 26.86 -19.82 3.19
N MET A 98 27.17 -19.15 2.07
CA MET A 98 28.19 -19.61 1.12
C MET A 98 29.60 -19.51 1.68
N ALA A 99 29.90 -18.49 2.49
CA ALA A 99 31.19 -18.37 3.17
C ALA A 99 31.37 -19.50 4.20
N ASP A 100 30.36 -19.75 5.04
CA ASP A 100 30.36 -20.87 5.99
C ASP A 100 30.49 -22.22 5.30
N PHE A 101 29.78 -22.40 4.17
CA PHE A 101 29.87 -23.62 3.37
C PHE A 101 31.28 -23.81 2.79
N LYS A 102 31.90 -22.74 2.30
CA LYS A 102 33.27 -22.76 1.78
C LYS A 102 34.27 -23.16 2.86
N ASP A 103 34.14 -22.62 4.06
CA ASP A 103 35.01 -22.95 5.19
C ASP A 103 34.83 -24.41 5.62
N SER A 104 33.58 -24.88 5.68
CA SER A 104 33.27 -26.29 5.93
C SER A 104 33.85 -27.23 4.86
N MET A 105 33.77 -26.87 3.58
CA MET A 105 34.42 -27.64 2.50
C MET A 105 35.94 -27.65 2.62
N ASN A 106 36.55 -26.52 3.01
CA ASN A 106 37.99 -26.44 3.20
C ASN A 106 38.44 -27.37 4.35
N ASP A 107 37.73 -27.36 5.46
CA ASP A 107 38.02 -28.21 6.60
C ASP A 107 37.74 -29.69 6.30
N PHE A 108 36.67 -30.00 5.56
CA PHE A 108 36.44 -31.35 5.04
C PHE A 108 37.60 -31.80 4.16
N THR A 109 38.09 -30.95 3.26
CA THR A 109 39.19 -31.28 2.35
C THR A 109 40.51 -31.52 3.10
N LYS A 110 40.83 -30.67 4.09
CA LYS A 110 42.00 -30.88 4.97
C LYS A 110 41.90 -32.20 5.73
N THR A 111 40.74 -32.46 6.32
CA THR A 111 40.47 -33.67 7.09
C THR A 111 40.57 -34.91 6.20
N ASN A 112 39.96 -34.87 5.02
CA ASN A 112 40.04 -35.94 4.03
C ASN A 112 41.48 -36.20 3.57
N ARG A 113 42.29 -35.15 3.41
CA ARG A 113 43.73 -35.29 3.07
C ARG A 113 44.50 -36.02 4.18
N ILE A 114 44.20 -35.74 5.44
CA ILE A 114 44.80 -36.44 6.58
C ILE A 114 44.39 -37.92 6.58
N TYR A 115 43.10 -38.22 6.41
CA TYR A 115 42.61 -39.59 6.33
C TYR A 115 43.19 -40.36 5.14
N ALA A 116 43.34 -39.72 3.98
CA ALA A 116 43.98 -40.31 2.82
C ALA A 116 45.45 -40.69 3.11
N ALA A 117 46.19 -39.82 3.80
CA ALA A 117 47.57 -40.10 4.21
C ALA A 117 47.65 -41.28 5.19
N VAL A 118 46.77 -41.32 6.20
CA VAL A 118 46.70 -42.43 7.17
C VAL A 118 46.35 -43.75 6.50
N SER A 119 45.38 -43.74 5.57
CA SER A 119 45.00 -44.92 4.79
C SER A 119 46.17 -45.47 3.97
N LEU A 120 46.95 -44.59 3.33
CA LEU A 120 48.14 -44.98 2.58
C LEU A 120 49.19 -45.63 3.50
N CYS A 121 49.49 -45.01 4.64
CA CYS A 121 50.40 -45.59 5.63
C CYS A 121 49.91 -46.96 6.12
N SER A 122 48.61 -47.11 6.40
CA SER A 122 48.03 -48.39 6.83
C SER A 122 48.11 -49.47 5.75
N CYS A 123 47.98 -49.10 4.48
CA CYS A 123 48.15 -50.01 3.36
C CYS A 123 49.60 -50.52 3.27
N VAL A 124 50.58 -49.62 3.38
CA VAL A 124 52.01 -49.97 3.35
C VAL A 124 52.37 -50.92 4.49
N ILE A 125 51.93 -50.62 5.72
CA ILE A 125 52.18 -51.48 6.88
C ILE A 125 51.58 -52.88 6.67
N SER A 126 50.35 -52.96 6.15
CA SER A 126 49.70 -54.24 5.84
C SER A 126 50.51 -55.07 4.84
N ILE A 127 51.05 -54.44 3.79
CA ILE A 127 51.90 -55.10 2.79
C ILE A 127 53.19 -55.63 3.43
N CYS A 128 53.86 -54.82 4.28
CA CYS A 128 55.08 -55.23 4.97
C CYS A 128 54.84 -56.43 5.90
N LEU A 129 53.74 -56.42 6.66
CA LEU A 129 53.36 -57.55 7.53
C LEU A 129 53.08 -58.80 6.70
N PHE A 130 52.41 -58.67 5.56
CA PHE A 130 52.11 -59.80 4.68
C PHE A 130 53.38 -60.43 4.09
N LEU A 131 54.33 -59.61 3.64
CA LEU A 131 55.63 -60.07 3.14
C LEU A 131 56.48 -60.73 4.23
N SER A 132 56.53 -60.14 5.43
CA SER A 132 57.26 -60.72 6.57
C SER A 132 56.67 -62.07 6.98
N TRP A 133 55.33 -62.20 6.97
CA TRP A 133 54.66 -63.47 7.28
C TRP A 133 54.94 -64.53 6.20
N TYR A 134 54.92 -64.15 4.93
CA TYR A 134 55.23 -65.05 3.81
C TYR A 134 56.67 -65.56 3.86
N LEU A 135 57.65 -64.69 4.14
CA LEU A 135 59.07 -65.04 4.27
C LEU A 135 59.39 -65.93 5.48
N PHE A 136 58.66 -65.81 6.59
CA PHE A 136 58.92 -66.61 7.80
C PHE A 136 58.26 -67.99 7.77
N ARG A 137 57.28 -68.20 6.87
CA ARG A 137 56.50 -69.45 6.77
C ARG A 137 56.89 -70.33 5.57
N GLY A 138 57.60 -69.79 4.58
CA GLY A 138 58.21 -70.55 3.47
C GLY A 138 59.59 -71.07 3.84
#